data_AF-A0A534VLC0-F1
#
_entry.id   AF-A0A534VLC0-F1
#
_cell.length_a   1.000
_cell.length_b   1.000
_cell.length_c   1.000
_cell.angle_alpha   90.00
_cell.angle_beta   90.00
_cell.angle_gamma   90.00
#
_symmetry.space_group_name_H-M   'P 1'
#
loop_
_entity.id
_entity.type
_entity.pdbx_description
1 polymer ?
#
loop_
_entity_poly.entity_id
_entity_poly.type
_entity_poly.pdbx_seq_one_letter_code
_entity_poly.pdbx_strand_id
1 'polypeptide(L)'
;MRGGASVDRTPRRRRPGGRGAGSTGVLAALRAGALAALARTRPGGLVLIGGETAYHVLDGLGHPMLAVESRLCPLVVRTRLMTGPYAGLSLVTKGGSAGAPDLLGAIVQQLGRGVR
;
A
#
# COMPACT_ATOMS: atom_id res chain seq x y z
N MET A 1 12.32 -39.70 -37.17
CA MET A 1 10.93 -39.33 -36.80
C MET A 1 10.97 -38.06 -35.97
N ARG A 2 10.56 -36.90 -36.50
CA ARG A 2 10.46 -35.64 -35.76
C ARG A 2 9.02 -35.12 -35.93
N GLY A 3 8.23 -35.17 -34.87
CA GLY A 3 6.89 -34.60 -34.83
C GLY A 3 6.97 -33.11 -34.52
N GLY A 4 6.61 -32.26 -35.48
CA GLY A 4 6.45 -30.82 -35.28
C GLY A 4 5.01 -30.52 -34.86
N ALA A 5 4.82 -30.06 -33.62
CA ALA A 5 3.55 -29.50 -33.18
C ALA A 5 3.39 -28.09 -33.77
N SER A 6 2.36 -27.90 -34.60
CA SER A 6 1.96 -26.62 -35.14
C SER A 6 1.37 -25.76 -34.02
N VAL A 7 2.06 -24.67 -33.67
CA VAL A 7 1.51 -23.62 -32.81
C VAL A 7 0.49 -22.84 -33.63
N ASP A 8 -0.80 -22.99 -33.29
CA ASP A 8 -1.88 -22.17 -33.82
C ASP A 8 -1.63 -20.69 -33.46
N ARG A 9 -1.26 -19.89 -34.47
CA ARG A 9 -1.01 -18.45 -34.38
C ARG A 9 -2.26 -17.65 -34.73
N THR A 10 -3.42 -18.07 -34.22
CA THR A 10 -4.63 -17.25 -34.34
C THR A 10 -4.41 -15.92 -33.61
N PRO A 11 -4.54 -14.76 -34.30
CA PRO A 11 -4.38 -13.47 -33.66
C PRO A 11 -5.51 -13.27 -32.66
N ARG A 12 -5.18 -13.23 -31.36
CA ARG A 12 -6.14 -12.91 -30.31
C ARG A 12 -6.72 -11.53 -30.59
N ARG A 13 -7.99 -11.52 -31.01
CA ARG A 13 -8.77 -10.31 -31.27
C ARG A 13 -8.73 -9.43 -30.02
N ARG A 14 -8.00 -8.31 -30.07
CA ARG A 14 -8.05 -7.29 -29.02
C ARG A 14 -9.49 -6.80 -28.92
N ARG A 15 -10.12 -7.02 -27.76
CA ARG A 15 -11.37 -6.32 -27.42
C ARG A 15 -11.07 -4.81 -27.42
N PRO A 16 -11.99 -3.96 -27.88
CA PRO A 16 -11.84 -2.52 -27.75
C PRO A 16 -11.64 -2.21 -26.26
N GLY A 17 -10.47 -1.69 -25.92
CA GLY A 17 -10.07 -1.41 -24.55
C GLY A 17 -10.96 -0.31 -23.98
N GLY A 18 -11.79 -0.66 -22.99
CA GLY A 18 -12.21 0.32 -22.00
C GLY A 18 -10.95 0.99 -21.46
N ARG A 19 -10.93 2.33 -21.45
CA ARG A 19 -9.77 3.17 -21.11
C ARG A 19 -9.00 2.55 -19.95
N GLY A 20 -7.73 2.25 -20.17
CA GLY A 20 -6.87 1.47 -19.28
C GLY A 20 -6.69 2.08 -17.89
N ALA A 21 -7.65 1.82 -17.01
CA ALA A 21 -7.53 2.00 -15.56
C ALA A 21 -6.73 0.81 -14.99
N GLY A 22 -5.47 0.69 -15.39
CA GLY A 22 -4.53 -0.30 -14.87
C GLY A 22 -4.15 -0.02 -13.40
N SER A 23 -3.04 -0.61 -12.93
CA SER A 23 -2.50 -0.41 -11.57
C SER A 23 -2.49 1.06 -11.12
N THR A 24 -2.17 1.99 -12.02
CA THR A 24 -2.17 3.44 -11.76
C THR A 24 -3.51 4.00 -11.28
N GLY A 25 -4.63 3.53 -11.85
CA GLY A 25 -5.97 3.97 -11.42
C GLY A 25 -6.30 3.50 -10.01
N VAL A 26 -5.90 2.26 -9.68
CA VAL A 26 -6.04 1.70 -8.33
C VAL A 26 -5.18 2.47 -7.33
N LEU A 27 -3.93 2.76 -7.65
CA LEU A 27 -3.02 3.51 -6.79
C LEU A 27 -3.52 4.94 -6.52
N ALA A 28 -4.06 5.61 -7.55
CA ALA A 28 -4.67 6.93 -7.40
C ALA A 28 -5.90 6.88 -6.49
N ALA A 29 -6.75 5.86 -6.64
CA ALA A 29 -7.92 5.67 -5.79
C ALA A 29 -7.54 5.37 -4.33
N LEU A 30 -6.51 4.53 -4.11
CA LEU A 30 -5.99 4.23 -2.77
C LEU A 30 -5.41 5.48 -2.10
N ARG A 31 -4.64 6.28 -2.82
CA ARG A 31 -4.16 7.60 -2.34
C ARG A 31 -5.33 8.47 -1.93
N ALA A 32 -6.30 8.69 -2.82
CA ALA A 32 -7.44 9.55 -2.55
C ALA A 32 -8.25 9.07 -1.34
N GLY A 33 -8.52 7.76 -1.25
CA GLY A 33 -9.24 7.15 -0.14
C GLY A 33 -8.51 7.30 1.20
N ALA A 34 -7.18 7.08 1.22
CA ALA A 34 -6.38 7.25 2.42
C ALA A 34 -6.40 8.71 2.93
N LEU A 35 -6.19 9.68 2.03
CA LEU A 35 -6.23 11.10 2.38
C LEU A 35 -7.61 11.54 2.89
N ALA A 36 -8.67 11.10 2.23
CA ALA A 36 -10.04 11.39 2.66
C ALA A 36 -10.37 10.77 4.02
N ALA A 37 -9.86 9.59 4.33
CA ALA A 37 -10.01 8.96 5.65
C ALA A 37 -9.26 9.74 6.73
N LEU A 38 -7.99 10.10 6.47
CA LEU A 38 -7.17 10.89 7.40
C LEU A 38 -7.79 12.25 7.73
N ALA A 39 -8.33 12.94 6.72
CA ALA A 39 -8.99 14.23 6.88
C ALA A 39 -10.28 14.14 7.72
N ARG A 40 -11.01 13.01 7.65
CA ARG A 40 -12.29 12.83 8.34
C ARG A 40 -12.17 12.41 9.79
N THR A 41 -11.24 11.50 10.13
CA THR A 41 -11.29 10.80 11.43
C THR A 41 -10.03 10.91 12.28
N ARG A 42 -8.93 11.52 11.79
CA ARG A 42 -7.61 11.58 12.46
C ARG A 42 -7.29 10.27 13.22
N PRO A 43 -7.06 9.16 12.51
CA PRO A 43 -6.90 7.85 13.15
C PRO A 43 -5.66 7.80 14.05
N GLY A 44 -5.64 6.90 15.03
CA GLY A 44 -4.47 6.65 15.88
C GLY A 44 -3.26 6.06 15.13
N GLY A 45 -3.47 5.56 13.91
CA GLY A 45 -2.39 5.12 13.04
C GLY A 45 -2.84 4.76 11.63
N LEU A 46 -1.87 4.56 10.76
CA LEU A 46 -2.04 4.18 9.36
C LEU A 46 -1.22 2.93 9.05
N VAL A 47 -1.77 2.03 8.23
CA VAL A 47 -1.04 0.86 7.72
C VAL A 47 -1.06 0.91 6.20
N LEU A 48 0.12 0.84 5.57
CA LEU A 48 0.30 0.84 4.12
C LEU A 48 0.93 -0.48 3.68
N ILE A 49 0.24 -1.19 2.79
CA ILE A 49 0.67 -2.51 2.29
C ILE A 49 1.04 -2.41 0.81
N GLY A 50 2.25 -2.85 0.49
CA GLY A 50 2.83 -2.74 -0.84
C GLY A 50 3.64 -1.45 -1.00
N GLY A 51 4.78 -1.56 -1.69
CA GLY A 51 5.69 -0.43 -1.91
C GLY A 51 5.07 0.70 -2.73
N GLU A 52 4.38 0.37 -3.82
CA GLU A 52 3.71 1.36 -4.67
C GLU A 52 2.59 2.10 -3.92
N THR A 53 1.75 1.36 -3.19
CA THR A 53 0.70 1.96 -2.35
C THR A 53 1.31 2.90 -1.31
N ALA A 54 2.34 2.45 -0.61
CA ALA A 54 3.01 3.26 0.41
C ALA A 54 3.59 4.54 -0.20
N TYR A 55 4.31 4.40 -1.32
CA TYR A 55 4.89 5.52 -2.05
C TYR A 55 3.82 6.54 -2.48
N HIS A 56 2.75 6.11 -3.15
CA HIS A 56 1.72 7.02 -3.66
C HIS A 56 0.91 7.70 -2.55
N VAL A 57 0.65 7.01 -1.44
CA VAL A 57 -0.02 7.63 -0.29
C VAL A 57 0.90 8.65 0.38
N LEU A 58 2.19 8.33 0.57
CA LEU A 58 3.17 9.25 1.15
C LEU A 58 3.42 10.47 0.25
N ASP A 59 3.45 10.29 -1.07
CA ASP A 59 3.46 11.38 -2.04
C ASP A 59 2.22 12.27 -1.88
N GLY A 60 1.05 11.66 -1.66
CA GLY A 60 -0.19 12.34 -1.29
C GLY A 60 -0.10 13.20 -0.03
N LEU A 61 0.80 12.85 0.87
CA LEU A 61 1.07 13.57 2.11
C LEU A 61 2.23 14.56 1.99
N GLY A 62 2.82 14.71 0.80
CA GLY A 62 3.98 15.57 0.55
C GLY A 62 5.31 14.96 0.98
N HIS A 63 5.44 13.64 0.96
CA HIS A 63 6.64 12.89 1.36
C HIS A 63 7.19 13.30 2.74
N PRO A 64 6.41 13.08 3.82
CA PRO A 64 6.84 13.43 5.16
C PRO A 64 8.11 12.68 5.55
N MET A 65 8.94 13.31 6.39
CA MET A 65 10.06 12.62 7.02
C MET A 65 9.52 11.52 7.94
N LEU A 66 10.14 10.34 7.88
CA LEU A 66 9.76 9.18 8.69
C LEU A 66 10.85 8.88 9.71
N ALA A 67 10.50 8.83 10.99
CA ALA A 67 11.35 8.22 12.00
C ALA A 67 11.01 6.74 12.08
N VAL A 68 11.98 5.86 11.84
CA VAL A 68 11.82 4.41 12.03
C VAL A 68 11.91 4.13 13.53
N GLU A 69 10.82 3.63 14.11
CA GLU A 69 10.75 3.33 15.54
C GLU A 69 11.19 1.90 15.83
N SER A 70 10.70 0.96 15.03
CA SER A 70 11.04 -0.45 15.18
C SER A 70 10.82 -1.24 13.89
N ARG A 71 11.52 -2.37 13.79
CA ARG A 71 11.25 -3.41 12.80
C ARG A 71 10.45 -4.51 13.46
N LEU A 72 9.23 -4.75 12.98
CA LEU A 72 8.36 -5.79 13.55
C LEU A 72 8.77 -7.17 13.04
N CYS A 73 9.04 -7.27 11.74
CA CYS A 73 9.61 -8.44 11.07
C CYS A 73 10.23 -8.00 9.72
N PRO A 74 10.87 -8.90 8.94
CA PRO A 74 11.40 -8.53 7.62
C PRO A 74 10.33 -7.90 6.73
N LEU A 75 10.68 -6.76 6.10
CA LEU A 75 9.80 -5.95 5.24
C LEU A 75 8.56 -5.36 5.95
N VAL A 76 8.57 -5.30 7.30
CA VAL A 76 7.50 -4.67 8.08
C VAL A 76 8.10 -3.76 9.15
N VAL A 77 7.91 -2.45 8.99
CA VAL A 77 8.49 -1.45 9.89
C VAL A 77 7.42 -0.54 10.44
N ARG A 78 7.57 -0.21 11.72
CA ARG A 78 6.81 0.83 12.40
C ARG A 78 7.60 2.12 12.35
N THR A 79 6.91 3.19 11.99
CA THR A 79 7.45 4.52 11.81
C THR A 79 6.52 5.55 12.43
N ARG A 80 7.03 6.77 12.53
CA ARG A 80 6.28 7.95 12.92
C ARG A 80 6.46 9.02 11.85
N LEU A 81 5.37 9.68 11.45
CA LEU A 81 5.45 10.88 10.62
C LEU A 81 6.06 12.02 11.45
N MET A 82 7.15 12.61 10.97
CA MET A 82 7.84 13.71 11.67
C MET A 82 7.39 15.08 11.19
N THR A 83 6.90 15.20 9.96
CA THR A 83 6.57 16.47 9.33
C THR A 83 5.18 16.44 8.68
N GLY A 84 4.66 17.62 8.37
CA GLY A 84 3.38 17.79 7.69
C GLY A 84 2.17 17.78 8.64
N PRO A 85 0.95 17.85 8.08
CA PRO A 85 -0.29 18.05 8.85
C PRO A 85 -0.67 16.86 9.74
N TYR A 86 0.01 15.73 9.58
CA TYR A 86 -0.18 14.51 10.36
C TYR A 86 1.09 14.12 11.14
N ALA A 87 1.98 15.08 11.43
CA ALA A 87 3.13 14.84 12.30
C ALA A 87 2.68 14.22 13.63
N GLY A 88 3.42 13.22 14.11
CA GLY A 88 3.07 12.41 15.27
C GLY A 88 2.19 11.19 14.96
N LEU A 89 1.64 11.05 13.75
CA LEU A 89 0.87 9.87 13.37
C LEU A 89 1.78 8.63 13.30
N SER A 90 1.35 7.53 13.92
CA SER A 90 2.02 6.24 13.78
C SER A 90 1.70 5.61 12.42
N LEU A 91 2.72 5.15 11.71
CA LEU A 91 2.60 4.54 10.39
C LEU A 91 3.33 3.20 10.37
N VAL A 92 2.67 2.15 9.92
CA VAL A 92 3.31 0.87 9.58
C VAL A 92 3.34 0.68 8.07
N THR A 93 4.52 0.40 7.52
CA THR A 93 4.65 -0.04 6.12
C THR A 93 4.97 -1.53 6.08
N LYS A 94 4.36 -2.24 5.13
CA LYS A 94 4.47 -3.68 4.98
C LYS A 94 4.70 -4.03 3.51
N GLY A 95 5.67 -4.89 3.22
CA GLY A 95 5.80 -5.53 1.90
C GLY A 95 4.52 -6.31 1.54
N GLY A 96 4.14 -6.31 0.25
CA GLY A 96 2.84 -6.84 -0.20
C GLY A 96 2.54 -8.27 0.26
N SER A 97 3.58 -9.12 0.31
CA SER A 97 3.47 -10.53 0.66
C SER A 97 4.16 -10.90 1.99
N ALA A 98 4.57 -9.91 2.78
CA ALA A 98 5.39 -10.15 3.97
C ALA A 98 4.58 -10.61 5.20
N GLY A 99 5.21 -11.35 6.11
CA GLY A 99 4.65 -11.69 7.41
C GLY A 99 3.55 -12.76 7.42
N ALA A 100 3.20 -13.21 8.61
CA ALA A 100 2.18 -14.23 8.83
C ALA A 100 0.75 -13.69 8.56
N PRO A 101 -0.24 -14.58 8.28
CA PRO A 101 -1.61 -14.17 7.93
C PRO A 101 -2.30 -13.27 8.96
N ASP A 102 -1.99 -13.46 10.24
CA ASP A 102 -2.55 -12.75 11.39
C ASP A 102 -1.85 -11.41 11.69
N LEU A 103 -0.68 -11.15 11.08
CA LEU A 103 0.15 -10.00 11.37
C LEU A 103 -0.57 -8.66 11.17
N LEU A 104 -1.39 -8.54 10.12
CA LEU A 104 -2.13 -7.30 9.85
C LEU A 104 -3.13 -7.01 10.98
N GLY A 105 -3.83 -8.05 11.47
CA GLY A 105 -4.73 -7.94 12.61
C GLY A 105 -3.99 -7.48 13.86
N ALA A 106 -2.83 -8.07 14.14
CA ALA A 106 -1.99 -7.67 15.27
C ALA A 106 -1.53 -6.21 15.18
N ILE A 107 -1.12 -5.75 14.00
CA ILE A 107 -0.71 -4.35 13.76
C ILE A 107 -1.89 -3.40 14.00
N VAL A 108 -3.07 -3.68 13.43
CA VAL A 108 -4.25 -2.81 13.59
C VAL A 108 -4.65 -2.71 15.06
N GLN A 109 -4.62 -3.82 15.81
CA GLN A 109 -4.88 -3.83 17.25
C GLN A 109 -3.85 -3.01 18.03
N GLN A 110 -2.57 -3.09 17.67
CA GLN A 110 -1.52 -2.29 18.29
C GLN A 110 -1.71 -0.78 18.05
N LEU A 111 -2.09 -0.38 16.84
CA LEU A 111 -2.33 1.02 16.49
C LEU A 111 -3.60 1.57 17.15
N GLY A 112 -4.66 0.77 17.23
CA GLY A 112 -5.91 1.17 17.90
C GLY A 112 -5.75 1.43 19.40
N ARG A 113 -4.77 0.80 20.05
CA ARG A 113 -4.45 0.98 21.48
C ARG A 113 -3.57 2.19 21.78
N GLY A 114 -3.00 2.83 20.76
CA GLY A 114 -2.07 3.95 20.90
C GLY A 114 -2.74 5.32 21.09
N VAL A 115 -4.07 5.39 21.05
CA VAL A 115 -4.83 6.60 21.39
C VAL A 115 -5.03 6.62 22.90
N ARG A 116 -4.13 7.31 23.60
CA ARG A 116 -4.32 7.75 25.00
C ARG A 116 -4.29 9.26 25.04
#